data_AF-A0A945M0C2-F1
#
_entry.id   AF-A0A945M0C2-F1
#
_cell.length_a   1.000
_cell.length_b   1.000
_cell.length_c   1.000
_cell.angle_alpha   90.00
_cell.angle_beta   90.00
_cell.angle_gamma   90.00
#
_symmetry.space_group_name_H-M   'P 1'
#
loop_
_entity.id
_entity.type
_entity.pdbx_description
1 polymer ?
#
loop_
_entity_poly.entity_id
_entity_poly.type
_entity_poly.pdbx_seq_one_letter_code
_entity_poly.pdbx_strand_id
1 'polypeptide(L)'
;GFVNLLQYILGFNPWGWVVLFASLLIYGPSTNLTAEDLWMIQWLGFALFFVILTTFIPSMRCFGRGYMYNYNAAFPASLLVAMIWGGKKHTHMVNVLLSVTLLACLAGIVFYLWKLKHSKTLKVDAEMDVVIKHLQQLPDGVVLCLPNHWDDLVAYKTDKKVLAGGHGFGFKLLEPIFPRILRPISEIIEEYHVKYLLTIDGYLPENFIKELPTDKVTAFDSYRLFELI
;
A
#
# COMPACT_ATOMS: atom_id res chain seq x y z
N GLY A 1 -5.90 14.23 9.27
CA GLY A 1 -6.83 14.51 10.38
C GLY A 1 -7.30 13.23 11.04
N PHE A 2 -8.03 13.33 12.16
CA PHE A 2 -8.55 12.20 12.94
C PHE A 2 -9.38 11.21 12.09
N VAL A 3 -10.21 11.70 11.17
CA VAL A 3 -11.00 10.88 10.23
C VAL A 3 -10.12 9.96 9.38
N ASN A 4 -8.99 10.45 8.88
CA ASN A 4 -8.07 9.63 8.09
C ASN A 4 -7.42 8.52 8.95
N LEU A 5 -7.23 8.77 10.26
CA LEU A 5 -6.72 7.77 11.19
C LEU A 5 -7.74 6.66 11.45
N LEU A 6 -9.03 6.98 11.50
CA LEU A 6 -10.09 5.99 11.62
C LEU A 6 -10.21 5.11 10.37
N GLN A 7 -10.02 5.68 9.19
CA GLN A 7 -9.98 4.91 7.93
C GLN A 7 -8.85 3.88 7.94
N TYR A 8 -7.70 4.19 8.54
CA TYR A 8 -6.60 3.24 8.67
C TYR A 8 -6.91 2.06 9.60
N ILE A 9 -7.74 2.28 10.62
CA ILE A 9 -8.12 1.26 11.59
C ILE A 9 -9.17 0.30 11.01
N LEU A 10 -10.21 0.86 10.40
CA LEU A 10 -11.37 0.10 9.92
C LEU A 10 -11.25 -0.35 8.45
N GLY A 11 -10.48 0.35 7.62
CA GLY A 11 -10.45 0.13 6.18
C GLY A 11 -9.63 -1.10 5.73
N PHE A 12 -8.68 -1.55 6.55
CA PHE A 12 -7.78 -2.67 6.18
C PHE A 12 -8.28 -4.03 6.68
N ASN A 13 -8.80 -4.10 7.91
CA ASN A 13 -9.28 -5.34 8.51
C ASN A 13 -10.45 -5.07 9.47
N PRO A 14 -11.64 -4.69 8.95
CA PRO A 14 -12.81 -4.45 9.80
C PRO A 14 -13.25 -5.71 10.55
N TRP A 15 -12.91 -6.89 10.02
CA TRP A 15 -13.23 -8.19 10.59
C TRP A 15 -12.70 -8.37 12.01
N GLY A 16 -11.44 -8.00 12.28
CA GLY A 16 -10.86 -8.15 13.61
C GLY A 16 -11.66 -7.42 14.70
N TRP A 17 -12.08 -6.18 14.41
CA TRP A 17 -12.87 -5.36 15.33
C TRP A 17 -14.26 -5.94 15.60
N VAL A 18 -14.93 -6.40 14.55
CA VAL A 18 -16.25 -7.01 14.64
C VAL A 18 -16.18 -8.31 15.42
N VAL A 19 -15.18 -9.16 15.18
CA VAL A 19 -15.02 -10.42 15.90
C VAL A 19 -14.70 -10.19 17.37
N LEU A 20 -13.89 -9.18 17.69
CA LEU A 20 -13.66 -8.80 19.09
C LEU A 20 -14.99 -8.40 19.77
N PHE A 21 -15.78 -7.56 19.12
CA PHE A 21 -17.08 -7.15 19.64
C PHE A 21 -18.05 -8.34 19.78
N ALA A 22 -18.16 -9.21 18.76
CA ALA A 22 -18.96 -10.43 18.82
C ALA A 22 -18.53 -11.36 19.97
N SER A 23 -17.22 -11.48 20.20
CA SER A 23 -16.67 -12.28 21.28
C SER A 23 -17.07 -11.69 22.64
N LEU A 24 -16.99 -10.38 22.83
CA LEU A 24 -17.43 -9.74 24.08
C LEU A 24 -18.94 -9.94 24.35
N LEU A 25 -19.78 -9.98 23.32
CA LEU A 25 -21.22 -10.26 23.47
C LEU A 25 -21.52 -11.71 23.87
N ILE A 26 -20.74 -12.67 23.38
CA ILE A 26 -20.91 -14.09 23.69
C ILE A 26 -20.32 -14.44 25.05
N TYR A 27 -19.09 -13.99 25.27
CA TYR A 27 -18.26 -14.41 26.39
C TYR A 27 -18.37 -13.50 27.61
N GLY A 28 -18.74 -12.23 27.45
CA GLY A 28 -18.89 -11.28 28.55
C GLY A 28 -19.99 -11.66 29.55
N PRO A 29 -21.21 -12.04 29.10
CA PRO A 29 -22.29 -12.49 29.98
C PRO A 29 -22.16 -13.95 30.44
N SER A 30 -21.29 -14.74 29.81
CA SER A 30 -21.21 -16.19 30.02
C SER A 30 -20.25 -16.55 31.16
N THR A 31 -20.70 -17.40 32.07
CA THR A 31 -19.88 -17.93 33.17
C THR A 31 -19.00 -19.11 32.75
N ASN A 32 -19.19 -19.67 31.55
CA ASN A 32 -18.47 -20.84 31.03
C ASN A 32 -17.37 -20.46 30.04
N LEU A 33 -16.52 -19.50 30.42
CA LEU A 33 -15.35 -19.12 29.64
C LEU A 33 -14.23 -20.14 29.83
N THR A 34 -13.79 -20.80 28.76
CA THR A 34 -12.62 -21.67 28.83
C THR A 34 -11.33 -20.84 28.81
N ALA A 35 -10.21 -21.42 29.27
CA ALA A 35 -8.92 -20.74 29.25
C ALA A 35 -8.49 -20.42 27.80
N GLU A 36 -8.83 -21.30 26.87
CA GLU A 36 -8.59 -21.16 25.44
C GLU A 36 -9.39 -20.00 24.85
N ASP A 37 -10.68 -19.88 25.19
CA ASP A 37 -11.51 -18.74 24.76
C ASP A 37 -10.90 -17.42 25.23
N LEU A 38 -10.53 -17.35 26.53
CA LEU A 38 -9.95 -16.16 27.13
C LEU A 38 -8.63 -15.78 26.46
N TRP A 39 -7.74 -16.75 26.24
CA TRP A 39 -6.46 -16.54 25.58
C TRP A 39 -6.64 -15.95 24.19
N MET A 40 -7.59 -16.48 23.41
CA MET A 40 -7.83 -16.02 22.06
C MET A 40 -8.43 -14.61 22.00
N ILE A 41 -9.34 -14.27 22.92
CA ILE A 41 -9.88 -12.91 23.06
C ILE A 41 -8.78 -11.93 23.45
N GLN A 42 -7.92 -12.31 24.40
CA GLN A 42 -6.79 -11.50 24.81
C GLN A 42 -5.81 -11.28 23.66
N TRP A 43 -5.47 -12.33 22.91
CA TRP A 43 -4.56 -12.20 21.77
C TRP A 43 -5.13 -11.25 20.70
N LEU A 44 -6.39 -11.41 20.31
CA LEU A 44 -7.05 -10.47 19.39
C LEU A 44 -7.07 -9.05 19.96
N GLY A 45 -7.44 -8.90 21.23
CA GLY A 45 -7.47 -7.63 21.94
C GLY A 45 -6.11 -6.93 21.97
N PHE A 46 -5.03 -7.66 22.25
CA PHE A 46 -3.66 -7.13 22.23
C PHE A 46 -3.23 -6.68 20.84
N ALA A 47 -3.53 -7.46 19.79
CA ALA A 47 -3.21 -7.09 18.42
C ALA A 47 -3.92 -5.78 18.02
N LEU A 48 -5.21 -5.66 18.31
CA LEU A 48 -6.02 -4.48 18.01
C LEU A 48 -5.65 -3.27 18.89
N PHE A 49 -5.31 -3.51 20.15
CA PHE A 49 -4.81 -2.46 21.04
C PHE A 49 -3.48 -1.90 20.52
N PHE A 50 -2.57 -2.76 20.06
CA PHE A 50 -1.31 -2.33 19.46
C PHE A 50 -1.52 -1.49 18.19
N VAL A 51 -2.52 -1.83 17.37
CA VAL A 51 -2.95 -1.00 16.22
C VAL A 51 -3.40 0.39 16.68
N ILE A 52 -4.18 0.51 17.75
CA ILE A 52 -4.61 1.80 18.31
C ILE A 52 -3.39 2.61 18.77
N LEU A 53 -2.51 2.00 19.57
CA LEU A 53 -1.32 2.67 20.10
C LEU A 53 -0.45 3.22 18.98
N THR A 54 -0.10 2.40 18.00
CA THR A 54 0.77 2.77 16.88
C THR A 54 0.08 3.66 15.82
N THR A 55 -1.24 3.84 15.90
CA THR A 55 -1.96 4.83 15.08
C THR A 55 -2.01 6.20 15.76
N PHE A 56 -2.42 6.23 17.03
CA PHE A 56 -2.74 7.48 17.72
C PHE A 56 -1.60 8.05 18.55
N ILE A 57 -0.70 7.22 19.09
CA ILE A 57 0.39 7.69 19.96
C ILE A 57 1.63 7.98 19.09
N PRO A 58 2.08 9.24 18.97
CA PRO A 58 3.19 9.60 18.09
C PRO A 58 4.49 8.88 18.45
N SER A 59 4.80 8.71 19.73
CA SER A 59 6.02 8.00 20.18
C SER A 59 6.03 6.53 19.80
N MET A 60 4.86 5.90 19.65
CA MET A 60 4.74 4.49 19.25
C MET A 60 4.84 4.29 17.74
N ARG A 61 4.78 5.35 16.93
CA ARG A 61 4.89 5.26 15.46
C ARG A 61 6.29 4.86 14.99
N CYS A 62 7.30 4.90 15.87
CA CYS A 62 8.65 4.41 15.57
C CYS A 62 8.67 2.91 15.26
N PHE A 63 7.72 2.13 15.81
CA PHE A 63 7.59 0.72 15.49
C PHE A 63 6.99 0.49 14.10
N GLY A 64 6.15 1.43 13.64
CA GLY A 64 5.42 1.35 12.39
C GLY A 64 4.08 2.07 12.49
N ARG A 65 3.36 2.17 11.37
CA ARG A 65 2.00 2.72 11.34
C ARG A 65 0.98 1.64 11.69
N GLY A 66 0.00 1.97 12.54
CA GLY A 66 -0.93 0.98 13.09
C GLY A 66 -1.71 0.13 12.10
N TYR A 67 -2.11 0.67 10.94
CA TYR A 67 -2.78 -0.14 9.91
C TYR A 67 -1.93 -1.31 9.42
N MET A 68 -0.60 -1.22 9.51
CA MET A 68 0.29 -2.31 9.13
C MET A 68 0.19 -3.47 10.11
N TYR A 69 -0.28 -3.29 11.34
CA TYR A 69 -0.45 -4.39 12.30
C TYR A 69 -1.84 -5.03 12.26
N ASN A 70 -2.78 -4.47 11.51
CA ASN A 70 -4.14 -5.01 11.40
C ASN A 70 -4.17 -6.44 10.83
N TYR A 71 -3.18 -6.87 10.03
CA TYR A 71 -3.12 -8.24 9.54
C TYR A 71 -2.89 -9.26 10.67
N ASN A 72 -2.24 -8.87 11.78
CA ASN A 72 -2.01 -9.74 12.93
C ASN A 72 -3.31 -10.12 13.64
N ALA A 73 -4.37 -9.34 13.44
CA ALA A 73 -5.70 -9.67 13.97
C ALA A 73 -6.41 -10.75 13.16
N ALA A 74 -6.00 -11.02 11.90
CA ALA A 74 -6.71 -11.95 11.02
C ALA A 74 -6.74 -13.37 11.59
N PHE A 75 -5.59 -13.91 12.00
CA PHE A 75 -5.51 -15.27 12.53
C PHE A 75 -6.33 -15.46 13.83
N PRO A 76 -6.13 -14.67 14.91
CA PRO A 76 -6.92 -14.85 16.13
C PRO A 76 -8.41 -14.58 15.91
N ALA A 77 -8.79 -13.66 15.02
CA ALA A 77 -10.19 -13.44 14.67
C ALA A 77 -10.80 -14.67 13.95
N SER A 78 -10.10 -15.27 12.99
CA SER A 78 -10.57 -16.48 12.31
C SER A 78 -10.74 -17.65 13.28
N LEU A 79 -9.80 -17.83 14.21
CA LEU A 79 -9.89 -18.92 15.19
C LEU A 79 -11.03 -18.69 16.20
N LEU A 80 -11.22 -17.46 16.68
CA LEU A 80 -12.36 -17.12 17.55
C LEU A 80 -13.70 -17.40 16.88
N VAL A 81 -13.82 -17.07 15.60
CA VAL A 81 -15.03 -17.36 14.82
C VAL A 81 -15.28 -18.87 14.71
N ALA A 82 -14.23 -19.66 14.46
CA ALA A 82 -14.32 -21.10 14.47
C ALA A 82 -14.71 -21.67 15.85
N MET A 83 -14.19 -21.09 16.94
CA MET A 83 -14.54 -21.50 18.31
C MET A 83 -15.99 -21.15 18.67
N ILE A 84 -16.48 -19.98 18.23
CA ILE A 84 -17.87 -19.55 18.41
C ILE A 84 -18.83 -20.53 17.72
N TRP A 85 -18.56 -20.88 16.46
CA TRP A 85 -19.41 -21.81 15.72
C TRP A 85 -19.24 -23.26 16.17
N GLY A 86 -17.99 -23.74 16.28
CA GLY A 86 -17.66 -25.11 16.68
C GLY A 86 -18.10 -25.45 18.10
N GLY A 87 -18.00 -24.49 19.02
CA GLY A 87 -18.52 -24.61 20.38
C GLY A 87 -20.03 -24.40 20.50
N LYS A 88 -20.74 -24.15 19.38
CA LYS A 88 -22.17 -23.81 19.34
C LYS A 88 -22.54 -22.62 20.25
N LYS A 89 -21.62 -21.66 20.44
CA LYS A 89 -21.75 -20.49 21.32
C LYS A 89 -22.34 -19.26 20.59
N HIS A 90 -23.01 -19.46 19.46
CA HIS A 90 -23.49 -18.38 18.61
C HIS A 90 -24.95 -18.01 18.92
N THR A 91 -25.26 -16.73 18.80
CA THR A 91 -26.63 -16.19 18.89
C THR A 91 -27.07 -15.66 17.52
N HIS A 92 -28.38 -15.47 17.32
CA HIS A 92 -28.90 -14.86 16.09
C HIS A 92 -28.23 -13.51 15.78
N MET A 93 -28.08 -12.66 16.81
CA MET A 93 -27.43 -11.36 16.67
C MET A 93 -25.97 -11.48 16.21
N VAL A 94 -25.19 -12.40 16.78
CA VAL A 94 -23.79 -12.63 16.38
C VAL A 94 -23.72 -13.14 14.95
N ASN A 95 -24.60 -14.06 14.57
CA ASN A 95 -24.66 -14.58 13.19
C ASN A 95 -24.93 -13.46 12.19
N VAL A 96 -25.88 -12.57 12.48
CA VAL A 96 -26.17 -11.40 11.62
C VAL A 96 -24.95 -10.49 11.53
N LEU A 97 -24.32 -10.16 12.66
CA LEU A 97 -23.14 -9.28 12.71
C LEU A 97 -21.98 -9.84 11.89
N LEU A 98 -21.65 -11.12 12.04
CA LEU A 98 -20.57 -11.77 11.29
C LEU A 98 -20.91 -11.89 9.80
N SER A 99 -22.16 -12.22 9.45
CA SER A 99 -22.60 -12.35 8.06
C SER A 99 -22.57 -11.02 7.32
N VAL A 100 -23.10 -9.96 7.93
CA VAL A 100 -23.05 -8.59 7.36
C VAL A 100 -21.61 -8.15 7.15
N THR A 101 -20.74 -8.42 8.13
CA THR A 101 -19.32 -8.05 8.03
C THR A 101 -18.61 -8.84 6.94
N LEU A 102 -18.88 -10.14 6.80
CA LEU A 102 -18.34 -10.94 5.71
C LEU A 102 -18.77 -10.39 4.35
N LEU A 103 -20.05 -10.05 4.18
CA LEU A 103 -20.56 -9.43 2.94
C LEU A 103 -19.90 -8.08 2.67
N ALA A 104 -19.69 -7.25 3.70
CA ALA A 104 -18.98 -5.98 3.57
C ALA A 104 -17.52 -6.18 3.14
N CYS A 105 -16.82 -7.17 3.71
CA CYS A 105 -15.46 -7.54 3.31
C CYS A 105 -15.41 -8.01 1.84
N LEU A 106 -16.34 -8.87 1.43
CA LEU A 106 -16.44 -9.34 0.03
C LEU A 106 -16.71 -8.18 -0.92
N ALA A 107 -17.64 -7.28 -0.58
CA ALA A 107 -17.89 -6.07 -1.37
C ALA A 107 -16.65 -5.18 -1.45
N GLY A 108 -15.91 -5.04 -0.34
CA GLY A 108 -14.64 -4.32 -0.30
C GLY A 108 -13.58 -4.92 -1.23
N ILE A 109 -13.44 -6.25 -1.25
CA ILE A 109 -12.53 -6.96 -2.16
C ILE A 109 -12.95 -6.74 -3.61
N VAL A 110 -14.25 -6.89 -3.94
CA VAL A 110 -14.76 -6.65 -5.30
C VAL A 110 -14.48 -5.23 -5.74
N PHE A 111 -14.74 -4.24 -4.88
CA PHE A 111 -14.46 -2.83 -5.18
C PHE A 111 -12.95 -2.58 -5.36
N TYR A 112 -12.11 -3.17 -4.51
CA TYR A 112 -10.66 -3.09 -4.65
C TYR A 112 -10.17 -3.68 -5.96
N LEU A 113 -10.61 -4.89 -6.33
CA LEU A 113 -10.25 -5.54 -7.59
C LEU A 113 -10.79 -4.78 -8.81
N TRP A 114 -11.99 -4.21 -8.71
CA TRP A 114 -12.54 -3.35 -9.74
C TRP A 114 -11.70 -2.08 -9.91
N LYS A 115 -11.33 -1.41 -8.81
CA LYS A 115 -10.46 -0.23 -8.86
C LYS A 115 -9.06 -0.57 -9.38
N LEU A 116 -8.49 -1.69 -8.95
CA LEU A 116 -7.23 -2.21 -9.46
C LEU A 116 -7.32 -2.45 -10.97
N LYS A 117 -8.42 -3.05 -11.44
CA LYS A 117 -8.67 -3.28 -12.88
C LYS A 117 -8.64 -1.99 -13.71
N HIS A 118 -9.01 -0.84 -13.14
CA HIS A 118 -9.06 0.43 -13.86
C HIS A 118 -7.90 1.37 -13.50
N SER A 119 -6.98 0.96 -12.64
CA SER A 119 -5.81 1.75 -12.28
C SER A 119 -4.74 1.63 -13.37
N LYS A 120 -4.38 2.77 -13.99
CA LYS A 120 -3.27 2.84 -14.94
C LYS A 120 -1.90 2.78 -14.27
N THR A 121 -1.78 3.30 -13.06
CA THR A 121 -0.50 3.27 -12.34
C THR A 121 -0.15 1.87 -11.85
N LEU A 122 -1.14 1.09 -11.37
CA LEU A 122 -0.89 -0.22 -10.74
C LEU A 122 -0.83 -1.40 -11.74
N LYS A 123 -0.70 -1.14 -13.03
CA LYS A 123 -0.74 -2.14 -14.09
C LYS A 123 0.34 -1.91 -15.14
N VAL A 124 0.79 -3.02 -15.73
CA VAL A 124 1.48 -3.01 -17.02
C VAL A 124 0.42 -3.28 -18.07
N ASP A 125 0.05 -2.25 -18.83
CA ASP A 125 -0.85 -2.37 -19.97
C ASP A 125 -0.08 -2.50 -21.29
N ALA A 126 -0.81 -2.70 -22.39
CA ALA A 126 -0.20 -2.88 -23.71
C ALA A 126 0.61 -1.64 -24.15
N GLU A 127 0.22 -0.44 -23.71
CA GLU A 127 0.93 0.80 -24.01
C GLU A 127 2.25 0.88 -23.24
N MET A 128 2.28 0.49 -21.97
CA MET A 128 3.52 0.34 -21.22
C MET A 128 4.48 -0.65 -21.90
N ASP A 129 3.98 -1.77 -22.45
CA ASP A 129 4.82 -2.70 -23.22
C ASP A 129 5.44 -2.05 -24.46
N VAL A 130 4.72 -1.13 -25.13
CA VAL A 130 5.26 -0.35 -26.26
C VAL A 130 6.35 0.61 -25.79
N VAL A 131 6.13 1.32 -24.69
CA VAL A 131 7.14 2.22 -24.07
C VAL A 131 8.40 1.44 -23.73
N ILE A 132 8.27 0.28 -23.10
CA ILE A 132 9.40 -0.58 -22.71
C ILE A 132 10.18 -1.03 -23.94
N LYS A 133 9.50 -1.48 -25.00
CA LYS A 133 10.14 -1.86 -26.27
C LYS A 133 10.86 -0.69 -26.93
N HIS A 134 10.29 0.51 -26.88
CA HIS A 134 10.95 1.71 -27.40
C HIS A 134 12.20 2.04 -26.57
N LEU A 135 12.07 2.01 -25.25
CA LEU A 135 13.17 2.29 -24.32
C LEU A 135 14.33 1.30 -24.52
N GLN A 136 14.07 0.02 -24.78
CA GLN A 136 15.09 -0.98 -25.13
C GLN A 136 15.94 -0.60 -26.37
N GLN A 137 15.36 0.14 -27.32
CA GLN A 137 16.03 0.54 -28.56
C GLN A 137 16.86 1.82 -28.40
N LEU A 138 16.60 2.59 -27.34
CA LEU A 138 17.34 3.81 -27.06
C LEU A 138 18.73 3.48 -26.51
N PRO A 139 19.72 4.37 -26.70
CA PRO A 139 21.05 4.21 -26.11
C PRO A 139 21.04 4.01 -24.59
N ASP A 140 22.16 3.58 -24.02
CA ASP A 140 22.28 3.45 -22.58
C ASP A 140 22.18 4.81 -21.87
N GLY A 141 21.62 4.78 -20.66
CA GLY A 141 21.39 5.93 -19.81
C GLY A 141 20.58 5.58 -18.57
N VAL A 142 20.69 6.42 -17.53
CA VAL A 142 19.92 6.25 -16.29
C VAL A 142 18.47 6.70 -16.54
N VAL A 143 17.52 5.86 -16.14
CA VAL A 143 16.08 6.13 -16.28
C VAL A 143 15.49 6.50 -14.92
N LEU A 144 14.85 7.67 -14.82
CA LEU A 144 14.00 8.02 -13.70
C LEU A 144 12.55 7.68 -14.04
N CYS A 145 11.84 7.01 -13.12
CA CYS A 145 10.45 6.61 -13.31
C CYS A 145 9.55 7.35 -12.32
N LEU A 146 8.48 7.97 -12.82
CA LEU A 146 7.47 8.65 -12.02
C LEU A 146 6.07 8.21 -12.50
N PRO A 147 5.34 7.38 -11.74
CA PRO A 147 5.58 7.00 -10.34
C PRO A 147 6.75 6.01 -10.16
N ASN A 148 7.37 6.05 -8.97
CA ASN A 148 8.62 5.31 -8.71
C ASN A 148 8.54 3.81 -8.98
N HIS A 149 7.42 3.13 -8.66
CA HIS A 149 7.30 1.66 -8.74
C HIS A 149 7.41 1.04 -10.15
N TRP A 150 7.60 1.85 -11.21
CA TRP A 150 7.95 1.33 -12.53
C TRP A 150 9.45 1.08 -12.71
N ASP A 151 10.28 1.54 -11.77
CA ASP A 151 11.71 1.29 -11.72
C ASP A 151 12.07 -0.18 -11.88
N ASP A 152 11.46 -1.07 -11.09
CA ASP A 152 11.71 -2.51 -11.15
C ASP A 152 11.33 -3.10 -12.52
N LEU A 153 10.20 -2.65 -13.09
CA LEU A 153 9.75 -3.09 -14.41
C LEU A 153 10.75 -2.66 -15.49
N VAL A 154 11.14 -1.39 -15.48
CA VAL A 154 12.08 -0.82 -16.45
C VAL A 154 13.43 -1.52 -16.33
N ALA A 155 13.99 -1.62 -15.13
CA ALA A 155 15.26 -2.30 -14.91
C ALA A 155 15.21 -3.75 -15.42
N TYR A 156 14.19 -4.51 -15.02
CA TYR A 156 14.06 -5.91 -15.39
C TYR A 156 13.86 -6.13 -16.89
N LYS A 157 13.03 -5.30 -17.55
CA LYS A 157 12.69 -5.51 -18.97
C LYS A 157 13.68 -4.87 -19.92
N THR A 158 14.34 -3.78 -19.54
CA THR A 158 15.20 -3.02 -20.44
C THR A 158 16.70 -3.21 -20.19
N ASP A 159 17.07 -3.81 -19.06
CA ASP A 159 18.45 -3.92 -18.58
C ASP A 159 19.16 -2.55 -18.42
N LYS A 160 18.37 -1.47 -18.30
CA LYS A 160 18.89 -0.12 -18.07
C LYS A 160 19.02 0.18 -16.59
N LYS A 161 20.00 1.03 -16.27
CA LYS A 161 20.14 1.60 -14.93
C LYS A 161 18.93 2.47 -14.64
N VAL A 162 18.34 2.30 -13.46
CA VAL A 162 17.22 3.12 -12.99
C VAL A 162 17.66 3.96 -11.80
N LEU A 163 17.26 5.23 -11.77
CA LEU A 163 17.42 6.08 -10.60
C LEU A 163 16.31 5.73 -9.61
N ALA A 164 16.58 4.70 -8.83
CA ALA A 164 15.63 4.09 -7.93
C ALA A 164 16.32 3.57 -6.67
N GLY A 165 15.53 3.42 -5.61
CA GLY A 165 15.92 2.62 -4.47
C GLY A 165 15.74 3.29 -3.12
N GLY A 166 15.37 2.45 -2.18
CA GLY A 166 15.61 2.56 -0.74
C GLY A 166 16.07 1.18 -0.22
N HIS A 167 16.77 0.39 -1.04
CA HIS A 167 17.18 -0.97 -0.72
C HIS A 167 18.71 -1.02 -0.64
N GLY A 168 19.24 -1.05 0.59
CA GLY A 168 20.68 -1.13 0.88
C GLY A 168 21.21 0.03 1.73
N PHE A 169 22.54 0.09 1.94
CA PHE A 169 23.20 1.11 2.76
C PHE A 169 23.26 2.52 2.12
N GLY A 170 22.68 2.68 0.92
CA GLY A 170 22.69 3.92 0.14
C GLY A 170 21.59 4.94 0.48
N PHE A 171 20.84 4.79 1.57
CA PHE A 171 19.70 5.68 1.90
C PHE A 171 20.04 7.17 1.89
N LYS A 172 21.25 7.57 2.31
CA LYS A 172 21.69 8.98 2.26
C LYS A 172 21.84 9.50 0.83
N LEU A 173 22.24 8.64 -0.12
CA LEU A 173 22.36 9.00 -1.53
C LEU A 173 20.99 9.17 -2.19
N LEU A 174 19.92 8.68 -1.55
CA LEU A 174 18.58 8.68 -2.11
C LEU A 174 17.67 9.70 -1.39
N GLU A 175 18.13 10.28 -0.28
CA GLU A 175 17.43 11.33 0.47
C GLU A 175 16.95 12.50 -0.41
N PRO A 176 17.69 12.98 -1.43
CA PRO A 176 17.21 14.05 -2.29
C PRO A 176 15.97 13.71 -3.13
N ILE A 177 15.76 12.42 -3.42
CA ILE A 177 14.74 11.94 -4.37
C ILE A 177 13.67 11.03 -3.71
N PHE A 178 13.92 10.54 -2.51
CA PHE A 178 13.05 9.60 -1.80
C PHE A 178 12.92 9.95 -0.30
N PRO A 179 11.71 9.89 0.29
CA PRO A 179 10.41 9.52 -0.31
C PRO A 179 9.72 10.68 -1.05
N ARG A 180 10.36 11.85 -1.11
CA ARG A 180 9.90 13.04 -1.84
C ARG A 180 11.11 13.67 -2.50
N ILE A 181 10.86 14.39 -3.60
CA ILE A 181 11.87 15.19 -4.26
C ILE A 181 12.10 16.46 -3.43
N LEU A 182 13.30 16.61 -2.88
CA LEU A 182 13.68 17.71 -1.96
C LEU A 182 14.50 18.80 -2.64
N ARG A 183 14.98 18.55 -3.85
CA ARG A 183 15.82 19.46 -4.65
C ARG A 183 15.17 19.70 -6.02
N PRO A 184 15.50 20.81 -6.71
CA PRO A 184 15.11 21.02 -8.09
C PRO A 184 15.44 19.81 -8.97
N ILE A 185 14.55 19.46 -9.89
CA ILE A 185 14.73 18.22 -10.66
C ILE A 185 15.93 18.31 -11.61
N SER A 186 16.25 19.52 -12.10
CA SER A 186 17.43 19.78 -12.91
C SER A 186 18.72 19.37 -12.20
N GLU A 187 18.87 19.71 -10.92
CA GLU A 187 20.04 19.33 -10.11
C GLU A 187 20.16 17.81 -9.94
N ILE A 188 19.04 17.13 -9.76
CA ILE A 188 18.99 15.67 -9.65
C ILE A 188 19.37 15.02 -10.99
N ILE A 189 18.85 15.54 -12.10
CA ILE A 189 19.17 15.05 -13.44
C ILE A 189 20.67 15.15 -13.70
N GLU A 190 21.28 16.29 -13.36
CA GLU A 190 22.71 16.54 -13.51
C GLU A 190 23.55 15.61 -12.61
N GLU A 191 23.24 15.54 -11.31
CA GLU A 191 24.00 14.74 -10.32
C GLU A 191 23.98 13.24 -10.62
N TYR A 192 22.81 12.71 -11.00
CA TYR A 192 22.62 11.28 -11.25
C TYR A 192 22.73 10.90 -12.73
N HIS A 193 23.06 11.86 -13.60
CA HIS A 193 23.17 11.68 -15.04
C HIS A 193 21.93 11.00 -15.64
N VAL A 194 20.75 11.47 -15.25
CA VAL A 194 19.47 10.95 -15.72
C VAL A 194 19.29 11.32 -17.17
N LYS A 195 19.20 10.31 -18.03
CA LYS A 195 19.04 10.50 -19.48
C LYS A 195 17.59 10.40 -19.93
N TYR A 196 16.79 9.63 -19.19
CA TYR A 196 15.41 9.36 -19.54
C TYR A 196 14.51 9.57 -18.34
N LEU A 197 13.37 10.26 -18.55
CA LEU A 197 12.30 10.33 -17.56
C LEU A 197 11.03 9.70 -18.14
N LEU A 198 10.58 8.61 -17.53
CA LEU A 198 9.32 7.94 -17.86
C LEU A 198 8.23 8.38 -16.89
N THR A 199 7.13 8.91 -17.42
CA THR A 199 5.98 9.35 -16.63
C THR A 199 4.64 9.11 -17.35
N ILE A 200 3.54 9.50 -16.71
CA ILE A 200 2.20 9.61 -17.31
C ILE A 200 1.72 11.05 -17.37
N ASP A 201 0.83 11.32 -18.31
CA ASP A 201 0.17 12.60 -18.48
C ASP A 201 -0.51 13.08 -17.20
N GLY A 202 -0.28 14.36 -16.89
CA GLY A 202 -0.87 15.02 -15.73
C GLY A 202 -0.28 14.63 -14.37
N TYR A 203 0.73 13.76 -14.33
CA TYR A 203 1.35 13.36 -13.07
C TYR A 203 2.39 14.36 -12.56
N LEU A 204 3.10 15.02 -13.47
CA LEU A 204 4.11 16.03 -13.12
C LEU A 204 3.46 17.41 -13.01
N PRO A 205 3.75 18.18 -11.95
CA PRO A 205 3.28 19.55 -11.84
C PRO A 205 4.01 20.46 -12.82
N GLU A 206 3.38 21.57 -13.23
CA GLU A 206 3.92 22.43 -14.29
C GLU A 206 5.31 22.99 -14.02
N ASN A 207 5.59 23.34 -12.76
CA ASN A 207 6.91 23.83 -12.35
C ASN A 207 8.00 22.78 -12.54
N PHE A 208 7.67 21.51 -12.28
CA PHE A 208 8.59 20.40 -12.49
C PHE A 208 8.92 20.24 -13.97
N ILE A 209 7.92 20.32 -14.84
CA ILE A 209 8.11 20.20 -16.30
C ILE A 209 8.99 21.34 -16.84
N LYS A 210 8.82 22.57 -16.32
CA LYS A 210 9.61 23.74 -16.73
C LYS A 210 11.10 23.63 -16.39
N GLU A 211 11.45 22.84 -15.38
CA GLU A 211 12.84 22.62 -14.95
C GLU A 211 13.51 21.48 -15.72
N LEU A 212 12.78 20.67 -16.52
CA LEU A 212 13.35 19.54 -17.22
C LEU A 212 14.22 19.99 -18.42
N PRO A 213 15.52 19.67 -18.45
CA PRO A 213 16.37 19.89 -19.61
C PRO A 213 16.02 18.88 -20.71
N THR A 214 14.93 19.14 -21.43
CA THR A 214 14.35 18.19 -22.37
C THR A 214 14.87 18.42 -23.78
N ASP A 215 15.42 17.38 -24.40
CA ASP A 215 15.76 17.37 -25.83
C ASP A 215 14.53 16.95 -26.65
N LYS A 216 13.91 15.83 -26.27
CA LYS A 216 12.78 15.24 -27.00
C LYS A 216 11.77 14.62 -26.06
N VAL A 217 10.49 14.73 -26.43
CA VAL A 217 9.39 14.03 -25.76
C VAL A 217 8.70 13.10 -26.73
N THR A 218 8.59 11.82 -26.34
CA THR A 218 7.81 10.83 -27.08
C THR A 218 6.56 10.47 -26.28
N ALA A 219 5.40 10.55 -26.93
CA ALA A 219 4.10 10.26 -26.35
C ALA A 219 3.62 8.86 -26.76
N PHE A 220 3.15 8.08 -25.79
CA PHE A 220 2.55 6.75 -25.99
C PHE A 220 1.19 6.69 -25.29
N ASP A 221 0.14 7.12 -25.97
CA ASP A 221 -1.19 7.38 -25.38
C ASP A 221 -1.08 8.28 -24.12
N SER A 222 -1.25 7.71 -22.92
CA SER A 222 -1.11 8.42 -21.65
C SER A 222 0.31 8.45 -21.07
N TYR A 223 1.26 7.72 -21.64
CA TYR A 223 2.65 7.71 -21.16
C TYR A 223 3.49 8.77 -21.89
N ARG A 224 4.49 9.29 -21.19
CA ARG A 224 5.45 10.26 -21.71
C ARG A 224 6.86 9.81 -21.37
N LEU A 225 7.70 9.75 -22.39
CA LEU A 225 9.13 9.54 -22.25
C LEU A 225 9.86 10.81 -22.65
N PHE A 226 10.52 11.44 -21.68
CA PHE A 226 11.39 12.58 -21.89
C PHE A 226 12.83 12.07 -22.08
N GLU A 227 13.45 12.44 -23.19
CA GLU A 227 14.88 12.32 -23.43
C GLU A 227 15.53 13.64 -22.96
N LEU A 228 16.46 13.53 -22.01
CA LEU A 228 17.07 14.66 -21.30
C LEU A 228 18.47 14.95 -21.85
N ILE A 229 18.88 16.22 -21.78
CA ILE A 229 20.19 16.74 -22.25
C ILE A 229 21.31 16.36 -21.28
#